data_AF-A0AAV5QB98-F1
#
_entry.id   AF-A0AAV5QB98-F1
#
_cell.length_a   1.000
_cell.length_b   1.000
_cell.length_c   1.000
_cell.angle_alpha   90.00
_cell.angle_beta   90.00
_cell.angle_gamma   90.00
#
_symmetry.space_group_name_H-M   'P 1'
#
loop_
_entity.id
_entity.type
_entity.pdbx_description
1 polymer ?
#
loop_
_entity_poly.entity_id
_entity_poly.type
_entity_poly.pdbx_seq_one_letter_code
_entity_poly.pdbx_strand_id
1 'polypeptide(L)'
;MLLPIKLSQARHNLGPILLGFLVALVTFSAVHLSSSSSTSRTLSNFYRFNAHARGANPYNYQTTLNRLNSHFPYDDSARRIDKTIFQMWKVGLDDPDFPNRDYVLKWKNENPNYTYNLYTDDEIHHILETHFSNSVPEVLEAFDMMPNKIIQSDFSRYLLIFLFGGVYADIDTYLEKPVDSWFDADRNVGFVVAVEEDINDENWEHYMTRRIQFEQWSFKAKARHPILKKLIAKIVETTFNAEKNNKLAAYYKDFTEVDKCNSVDIMEWTGPVVWTDTIYSHLNSIHSPKIVDIDSTRAYSEPIYGPEILEGQTINWKVFAGLQAPVMIDDVVIYPKISFREDPENNCGKWCYIHHHFGGSWKNDGKGEIKPDESQNNIKKHKRNFEEVAKLLDAGKAKEDKTECNAPYKQKSN
;
A
#
# COMPACT_ATOMS: atom_id res chain seq x y z
N MET A 1 60.67 44.84 38.15
CA MET A 1 59.96 44.05 37.12
C MET A 1 58.68 43.54 37.76
N LEU A 2 57.60 44.32 37.67
CA LEU A 2 56.29 44.04 38.27
C LEU A 2 55.25 44.29 37.18
N LEU A 3 54.50 43.26 36.79
CA LEU A 3 53.40 43.31 35.82
C LEU A 3 52.06 43.31 36.60
N PRO A 4 51.08 44.14 36.23
CA PRO A 4 49.80 44.22 36.93
C PRO A 4 48.77 43.21 36.38
N ILE A 5 47.90 42.76 37.28
CA ILE A 5 46.71 41.95 36.99
C ILE A 5 45.60 42.86 36.42
N LYS A 6 45.08 42.54 35.24
CA LYS A 6 43.79 43.08 34.73
C LYS A 6 42.68 42.08 35.01
N LEU A 7 41.71 42.48 35.83
CA LEU A 7 40.40 41.83 35.92
C LEU A 7 39.54 42.27 34.73
N SER A 8 39.09 41.31 33.92
CA SER A 8 38.07 41.52 32.88
C SER A 8 36.72 41.01 33.39
N GLN A 9 35.73 41.91 33.46
CA GLN A 9 34.34 41.57 33.74
C GLN A 9 33.72 40.86 32.53
N ALA A 10 33.44 39.57 32.64
CA ALA A 10 32.53 38.87 31.72
C ALA A 10 31.09 39.14 32.16
N ARG A 11 30.38 40.03 31.44
CA ARG A 11 28.92 40.11 31.50
C ARG A 11 28.35 38.92 30.72
N HIS A 12 27.89 37.88 31.43
CA HIS A 12 27.09 36.83 30.81
C HIS A 12 25.69 37.38 30.52
N ASN A 13 25.32 37.38 29.24
CA ASN A 13 24.03 37.82 28.74
C ASN A 13 22.98 36.74 29.08
N LEU A 14 22.37 36.83 30.26
CA LEU A 14 21.40 35.86 30.80
C LEU A 14 20.00 35.94 30.15
N GLY A 15 19.78 36.91 29.24
CA GLY A 15 18.50 37.14 28.55
C GLY A 15 17.91 35.94 27.79
N PRO A 16 18.69 35.16 27.02
CA PRO A 16 18.15 34.03 26.24
C PRO A 16 17.70 32.86 27.12
N ILE A 17 18.38 32.63 28.25
CA ILE A 17 18.09 31.51 29.15
C ILE A 17 16.80 31.80 29.95
N LEU A 18 16.63 33.04 30.42
CA LEU A 18 15.40 33.48 31.08
C LEU A 18 14.20 33.50 30.12
N LEU A 19 14.40 33.84 28.85
CA LEU A 19 13.34 33.79 27.83
C LEU A 19 12.92 32.35 27.52
N GLY A 20 13.87 31.42 27.43
CA GLY A 20 13.59 29.98 27.26
C GLY A 20 12.80 29.37 28.42
N PHE A 21 13.16 29.74 29.66
CA PHE A 21 12.41 29.31 30.85
C PHE A 21 11.01 29.92 30.93
N LEU A 22 10.84 31.20 30.56
CA LEU A 22 9.52 31.83 30.53
C LEU A 22 8.61 31.23 29.45
N VAL A 23 9.14 30.94 28.25
CA VAL A 23 8.37 30.24 27.20
C VAL A 23 7.98 28.85 27.67
N ALA A 24 8.89 28.09 28.32
CA ALA A 24 8.59 26.77 28.86
C ALA A 24 7.56 26.81 30.00
N LEU A 25 7.56 27.83 30.86
CA LEU A 25 6.57 27.96 31.93
C LEU A 25 5.19 28.38 31.41
N VAL A 26 5.15 29.25 30.40
CA VAL A 26 3.91 29.69 29.76
C VAL A 26 3.29 28.56 28.93
N THR A 27 4.10 27.75 28.24
CA THR A 27 3.61 26.53 27.58
C THR A 27 3.15 25.50 28.62
N PHE A 28 3.90 25.27 29.71
CA PHE A 28 3.48 24.34 30.77
C PHE A 28 2.17 24.76 31.46
N SER A 29 1.95 26.07 31.64
CA SER A 29 0.71 26.59 32.23
C SER A 29 -0.47 26.56 31.25
N ALA A 30 -0.23 26.77 29.95
CA ALA A 30 -1.25 26.62 28.90
C ALA A 30 -1.61 25.15 28.61
N VAL A 31 -0.67 24.22 28.83
CA VAL A 31 -0.84 22.77 28.76
C VAL A 31 -1.82 22.24 29.82
N HIS A 32 -2.05 22.95 30.92
CA HIS A 32 -3.02 22.56 31.95
C HIS A 32 -4.42 23.17 31.78
N LEU A 33 -4.62 24.09 30.83
CA LEU A 33 -5.91 24.80 30.65
C LEU A 33 -6.64 24.50 29.33
N SER A 34 -6.06 23.69 28.43
CA SER A 34 -6.62 23.43 27.10
C SER A 34 -7.05 21.97 26.94
N SER A 35 -8.16 21.75 26.21
CA SER A 35 -8.66 20.41 25.90
C SER A 35 -7.58 19.61 25.17
N SER A 36 -7.40 18.33 25.55
CA SER A 36 -6.37 17.40 25.08
C SER A 36 -6.18 17.36 23.55
N SER A 37 -7.24 17.63 22.78
CA SER A 37 -7.21 17.66 21.31
C SER A 37 -6.39 18.81 20.71
N SER A 38 -6.39 19.98 21.35
CA SER A 38 -5.68 21.19 20.85
C SER A 38 -4.19 21.11 21.13
N THR A 39 -3.81 20.64 22.32
CA THR A 39 -2.41 20.38 22.71
C THR A 39 -1.79 19.28 21.85
N SER A 40 -2.56 18.23 21.55
CA SER A 40 -2.13 17.15 20.63
C SER A 40 -1.84 17.68 19.23
N ARG A 41 -2.71 18.54 18.67
CA ARG A 41 -2.47 19.17 17.35
C ARG A 41 -1.25 20.08 17.32
N THR A 42 -1.03 20.90 18.34
CA THR A 42 0.15 21.78 18.38
C THR A 42 1.44 20.99 18.55
N LEU A 43 1.46 19.95 19.38
CA LEU A 43 2.61 19.04 19.47
C LEU A 43 2.82 18.28 18.15
N SER A 44 1.75 17.72 17.57
CA SER A 44 1.79 17.03 16.28
C SER A 44 2.37 17.92 15.20
N ASN A 45 1.90 19.17 15.07
CA ASN A 45 2.47 20.14 14.14
C ASN A 45 3.94 20.46 14.46
N PHE A 46 4.29 20.68 15.73
CA PHE A 46 5.68 20.92 16.11
C PHE A 46 6.60 19.79 15.67
N TYR A 47 6.20 18.54 15.86
CA TYR A 47 6.99 17.37 15.49
C TYR A 47 6.93 17.02 14.00
N ARG A 48 5.82 17.29 13.33
CA ARG A 48 5.70 17.25 11.86
C ARG A 48 6.73 18.18 11.20
N PHE A 49 6.92 19.38 11.74
CA PHE A 49 7.90 20.35 11.23
C PHE A 49 9.30 20.25 11.87
N ASN A 50 9.45 19.47 12.94
CA ASN A 50 10.72 19.23 13.65
C ASN A 50 10.89 17.75 14.01
N ALA A 51 10.86 16.86 13.02
CA ALA A 51 10.90 15.41 13.26
C ALA A 51 12.11 14.96 14.12
N HIS A 52 13.25 15.64 13.95
CA HIS A 52 14.46 15.42 14.75
C HIS A 52 14.30 15.73 16.25
N ALA A 53 13.31 16.54 16.65
CA ALA A 53 13.05 16.86 18.05
C ALA A 53 12.50 15.66 18.85
N ARG A 54 12.02 14.59 18.19
CA ARG A 54 11.70 13.28 18.82
C ARG A 54 12.83 12.26 18.72
N GLY A 55 13.97 12.62 18.11
CA GLY A 55 15.02 11.67 17.74
C GLY A 55 14.64 10.72 16.60
N ALA A 56 13.48 10.90 15.96
CA ALA A 56 13.07 10.14 14.79
C ALA A 56 13.50 10.89 13.52
N ASN A 57 14.10 10.18 12.57
CA ASN A 57 14.34 10.64 11.21
C ASN A 57 13.38 9.88 10.26
N PRO A 58 12.14 10.36 10.06
CA PRO A 58 11.13 9.68 9.25
C PRO A 58 11.43 9.72 7.74
N TYR A 59 12.42 10.52 7.33
CA TYR A 59 12.96 10.53 5.96
C TYR A 59 13.84 9.32 5.64
N ASN A 60 14.21 8.53 6.66
CA ASN A 60 15.02 7.34 6.51
C ASN A 60 14.17 6.10 6.81
N TYR A 61 13.97 5.27 5.79
CA TYR A 61 13.27 3.99 5.86
C TYR A 61 13.64 3.14 7.10
N GLN A 62 14.92 3.02 7.42
CA GLN A 62 15.39 2.16 8.51
C GLN A 62 14.93 2.65 9.89
N THR A 63 14.75 3.95 10.08
CA THR A 63 14.25 4.50 11.34
C THR A 63 12.87 3.98 11.65
N THR A 64 11.93 4.17 10.72
CA THR A 64 10.54 3.73 10.87
C THR A 64 10.47 2.21 11.00
N LEU A 65 11.22 1.47 10.15
CA LEU A 65 11.29 0.01 10.21
C LEU A 65 11.78 -0.51 11.57
N ASN A 66 12.83 0.09 12.14
CA ASN A 66 13.36 -0.30 13.44
C ASN A 66 12.35 -0.08 14.57
N ARG A 67 11.62 1.04 14.54
CA ARG A 67 10.58 1.34 15.53
C ARG A 67 9.38 0.41 15.38
N LEU A 68 8.94 0.12 14.15
CA LEU A 68 7.93 -0.90 13.89
C LEU A 68 8.36 -2.28 14.42
N ASN A 69 9.61 -2.68 14.21
CA ASN A 69 10.14 -3.93 14.75
C ASN A 69 10.15 -3.96 16.28
N SER A 70 10.48 -2.83 16.92
CA SER A 70 10.61 -2.73 18.38
C SER A 70 9.24 -2.68 19.09
N HIS A 71 8.31 -1.88 18.58
CA HIS A 71 7.00 -1.68 19.20
C HIS A 71 5.96 -2.72 18.77
N PHE A 72 6.15 -3.34 17.60
CA PHE A 72 5.22 -4.31 17.03
C PHE A 72 5.97 -5.58 16.58
N PRO A 73 6.46 -6.41 17.51
CA PRO A 73 7.18 -7.63 17.17
C PRO A 73 6.30 -8.60 16.37
N TYR A 74 6.89 -9.25 15.36
CA TYR A 74 6.24 -10.31 14.60
C TYR A 74 6.29 -11.61 15.40
N ASP A 75 5.20 -12.36 15.40
CA ASP A 75 5.10 -13.68 16.02
C ASP A 75 5.16 -14.74 14.92
N ASP A 76 6.33 -15.37 14.80
CA ASP A 76 6.66 -16.41 13.83
C ASP A 76 6.27 -17.81 14.30
N SER A 77 5.59 -17.93 15.45
CA SER A 77 5.09 -19.21 15.95
C SER A 77 4.17 -19.90 14.94
N ALA A 78 4.05 -21.22 15.09
CA ALA A 78 3.29 -22.11 14.22
C ALA A 78 1.76 -21.97 14.37
N ARG A 79 1.25 -20.73 14.45
CA ARG A 79 -0.18 -20.39 14.48
C ARG A 79 -0.68 -20.02 13.08
N ARG A 80 -1.99 -20.10 12.89
CA ARG A 80 -2.65 -19.67 11.65
C ARG A 80 -2.84 -18.15 11.62
N ILE A 81 -3.15 -17.62 10.44
CA ILE A 81 -3.65 -16.25 10.27
C ILE A 81 -4.94 -16.08 11.10
N ASP A 82 -5.05 -14.93 11.77
CA ASP A 82 -6.18 -14.59 12.63
C ASP A 82 -7.51 -14.60 11.86
N LYS A 83 -8.57 -15.13 12.47
CA LYS A 83 -9.92 -15.21 11.86
C LYS A 83 -10.67 -13.88 12.00
N THR A 84 -10.15 -12.85 11.37
CA THR A 84 -10.77 -11.53 11.28
C THR A 84 -10.82 -11.07 9.83
N ILE A 85 -11.92 -10.43 9.45
CA ILE A 85 -12.13 -9.86 8.12
C ILE A 85 -12.33 -8.36 8.29
N PHE A 86 -11.65 -7.58 7.46
CA PHE A 86 -11.77 -6.14 7.39
C PHE A 86 -12.22 -5.73 6.00
N GLN A 87 -13.31 -4.97 5.94
CA GLN A 87 -13.67 -4.15 4.80
C GLN A 87 -13.78 -2.70 5.28
N MET A 88 -13.67 -1.74 4.37
CA MET A 88 -13.84 -0.33 4.71
C MET A 88 -14.64 0.42 3.66
N TRP A 89 -15.35 1.44 4.12
CA TRP A 89 -16.01 2.38 3.23
C TRP A 89 -16.12 3.76 3.87
N LYS A 90 -16.57 4.75 3.11
CA LYS A 90 -16.71 6.13 3.57
C LYS A 90 -17.73 6.26 4.71
N VAL A 91 -18.81 5.48 4.66
CA VAL A 91 -19.98 5.57 5.55
C VAL A 91 -20.38 4.18 6.08
N GLY A 92 -21.25 4.16 7.10
CA GLY A 92 -21.79 2.93 7.69
C GLY A 92 -22.78 2.19 6.80
N LEU A 93 -23.03 0.91 7.10
CA LEU A 93 -23.90 0.03 6.29
C LEU A 93 -25.37 0.48 6.22
N ASP A 94 -25.82 1.20 7.25
CA ASP A 94 -27.15 1.79 7.40
C ASP A 94 -27.34 3.09 6.61
N ASP A 95 -26.24 3.73 6.18
CA ASP A 95 -26.29 4.92 5.35
C ASP A 95 -26.82 4.58 3.95
N PRO A 96 -27.85 5.28 3.41
CA PRO A 96 -28.43 5.03 2.09
C PRO A 96 -27.42 4.97 0.94
N ASP A 97 -26.33 5.73 1.01
CA ASP A 97 -25.31 5.84 -0.04
C ASP A 97 -24.27 4.70 0.02
N PHE A 98 -24.38 3.77 0.96
CA PHE A 98 -23.51 2.59 1.04
C PHE A 98 -23.72 1.65 -0.17
N PRO A 99 -22.70 1.36 -1.00
CA PRO A 99 -22.81 0.50 -2.17
C PRO A 99 -22.59 -0.98 -1.81
N ASN A 100 -22.96 -1.89 -2.71
CA ASN A 100 -22.60 -3.33 -2.62
C ASN A 100 -22.96 -4.02 -1.29
N ARG A 101 -24.06 -3.62 -0.64
CA ARG A 101 -24.49 -4.20 0.66
C ARG A 101 -24.56 -5.73 0.63
N ASP A 102 -25.04 -6.30 -0.47
CA ASP A 102 -25.15 -7.75 -0.62
C ASP A 102 -23.78 -8.46 -0.56
N TYR A 103 -22.72 -7.80 -1.03
CA TYR A 103 -21.37 -8.38 -1.01
C TYR A 103 -20.81 -8.40 0.41
N VAL A 104 -20.95 -7.27 1.12
CA VAL A 104 -20.62 -7.14 2.55
C VAL A 104 -21.38 -8.19 3.37
N LEU A 105 -22.69 -8.33 3.14
CA LEU A 105 -23.51 -9.33 3.83
C LEU A 105 -23.06 -10.76 3.51
N LYS A 106 -22.68 -11.04 2.26
CA LYS A 106 -22.16 -12.36 1.87
C LYS A 106 -20.84 -12.68 2.57
N TRP A 107 -19.88 -11.77 2.57
CA TRP A 107 -18.63 -11.92 3.32
C TRP A 107 -18.86 -12.22 4.80
N LYS A 108 -19.77 -11.48 5.43
CA LYS A 108 -20.15 -11.68 6.84
C LYS A 108 -20.83 -13.03 7.08
N ASN A 109 -21.80 -13.40 6.25
CA ASN A 109 -22.66 -14.57 6.48
C ASN A 109 -21.96 -15.90 6.14
N GLU A 110 -21.10 -15.92 5.13
CA GLU A 110 -20.39 -17.14 4.70
C GLU A 110 -19.12 -17.43 5.50
N ASN A 111 -18.69 -16.49 6.34
CA ASN A 111 -17.56 -16.67 7.27
C ASN A 111 -18.02 -16.57 8.74
N PRO A 112 -18.94 -17.41 9.21
CA PRO A 112 -19.55 -17.28 10.55
C PRO A 112 -18.56 -17.45 11.71
N ASN A 113 -17.40 -18.05 11.44
CA ASN A 113 -16.32 -18.24 12.43
C ASN A 113 -15.28 -17.10 12.43
N TYR A 114 -15.51 -16.05 11.64
CA TYR A 114 -14.63 -14.88 11.57
C TYR A 114 -15.28 -13.69 12.27
N THR A 115 -14.46 -12.89 12.95
CA THR A 115 -14.87 -11.55 13.37
C THR A 115 -14.92 -10.66 12.12
N TYR A 116 -16.11 -10.20 11.74
CA TYR A 116 -16.30 -9.32 10.60
C TYR A 116 -16.31 -7.85 11.06
N ASN A 117 -15.46 -7.02 10.45
CA ASN A 117 -15.34 -5.59 10.75
C ASN A 117 -15.54 -4.78 9.45
N LEU A 118 -16.44 -3.81 9.52
CA LEU A 118 -16.61 -2.80 8.48
C LEU A 118 -16.36 -1.44 9.13
N TYR A 119 -15.27 -0.78 8.75
CA TYR A 119 -14.92 0.52 9.33
C TYR A 119 -15.13 1.67 8.36
N THR A 120 -15.57 2.78 8.92
CA THR A 120 -15.61 4.09 8.28
C THR A 120 -14.22 4.74 8.27
N ASP A 121 -14.05 5.75 7.41
CA ASP A 121 -12.83 6.58 7.40
C ASP A 121 -12.47 7.14 8.79
N ASP A 122 -13.47 7.62 9.54
CA ASP A 122 -13.27 8.23 10.86
C ASP A 122 -12.86 7.19 11.92
N GLU A 123 -13.48 6.00 11.90
CA GLU A 123 -13.10 4.90 12.78
C GLU A 123 -11.69 4.42 12.50
N ILE A 124 -11.29 4.33 11.23
CA ILE A 124 -9.91 3.98 10.85
C ILE A 124 -8.94 5.01 11.42
N HIS A 125 -9.20 6.30 11.22
CA HIS A 125 -8.32 7.34 11.76
C HIS A 125 -8.15 7.21 13.28
N HIS A 126 -9.24 7.00 14.02
CA HIS A 126 -9.20 6.81 15.47
C HIS A 126 -8.40 5.56 15.90
N ILE A 127 -8.52 4.46 15.15
CA ILE A 127 -7.71 3.26 15.35
C ILE A 127 -6.22 3.61 15.17
N LEU A 128 -5.87 4.32 14.11
CA LEU A 128 -4.48 4.70 13.84
C LEU A 128 -3.91 5.60 14.93
N GLU A 129 -4.66 6.61 15.39
CA GLU A 129 -4.28 7.45 16.53
C GLU A 129 -3.98 6.60 17.77
N THR A 130 -4.90 5.71 18.13
CA THR A 130 -4.79 4.88 19.33
C THR A 130 -3.53 4.00 19.31
N HIS A 131 -3.18 3.44 18.15
CA HIS A 131 -2.07 2.50 18.03
C HIS A 131 -0.71 3.15 17.78
N PHE A 132 -0.65 4.27 17.04
CA PHE A 132 0.61 4.83 16.55
C PHE A 132 1.10 6.08 17.29
N SER A 133 0.21 6.91 17.87
CA SER A 133 0.61 8.22 18.42
C SER A 133 1.72 8.16 19.48
N ASN A 134 1.77 7.08 20.27
CA ASN A 134 2.76 6.91 21.34
C ASN A 134 3.91 5.94 21.00
N SER A 135 3.89 5.32 19.82
CA SER A 135 4.82 4.24 19.44
C SER A 135 5.62 4.61 18.19
N VAL A 136 4.95 4.78 17.06
CA VAL A 136 5.54 5.11 15.75
C VAL A 136 4.72 6.24 15.14
N PRO A 137 4.72 7.44 15.76
CA PRO A 137 3.83 8.53 15.38
C PRO A 137 4.01 9.00 13.94
N GLU A 138 5.20 8.80 13.34
CA GLU A 138 5.46 9.12 11.95
C GLU A 138 4.57 8.34 10.95
N VAL A 139 4.00 7.19 11.36
CA VAL A 139 3.01 6.45 10.56
C VAL A 139 1.70 7.25 10.46
N LEU A 140 1.21 7.75 11.59
CA LEU A 140 0.00 8.59 11.64
C LEU A 140 0.24 9.94 10.96
N GLU A 141 1.40 10.56 11.20
CA GLU A 141 1.76 11.82 10.55
C GLU A 141 1.82 11.64 9.02
N ALA A 142 2.38 10.53 8.53
CA ALA A 142 2.36 10.21 7.10
C ALA A 142 0.94 10.05 6.56
N PHE A 143 0.05 9.38 7.30
CA PHE A 143 -1.34 9.23 6.94
C PHE A 143 -2.07 10.58 6.84
N ASP A 144 -1.85 11.47 7.82
CA ASP A 144 -2.46 12.80 7.88
C ASP A 144 -1.91 13.78 6.82
N MET A 145 -0.70 13.53 6.30
CA MET A 145 -0.08 14.31 5.21
C MET A 145 -0.66 13.98 3.84
N MET A 146 -1.27 12.82 3.66
CA MET A 146 -1.71 12.35 2.35
C MET A 146 -2.77 13.26 1.72
N PRO A 147 -2.56 13.78 0.48
CA PRO A 147 -3.42 14.79 -0.13
C PRO A 147 -4.81 14.31 -0.57
N ASN A 148 -5.06 13.00 -0.66
CA ASN A 148 -6.37 12.48 -1.07
C ASN A 148 -6.74 11.18 -0.36
N LYS A 149 -8.03 10.84 -0.42
CA LYS A 149 -8.61 9.66 0.22
C LYS A 149 -8.22 8.32 -0.42
N ILE A 150 -7.78 8.33 -1.68
CA ILE A 150 -7.41 7.11 -2.42
C ILE A 150 -6.16 6.49 -1.80
N ILE A 151 -5.10 7.29 -1.67
CA ILE A 151 -3.85 6.83 -1.05
C ILE A 151 -4.01 6.56 0.45
N GLN A 152 -4.91 7.27 1.13
CA GLN A 152 -5.27 6.93 2.51
C GLN A 152 -5.95 5.57 2.59
N SER A 153 -6.91 5.26 1.71
CA SER A 153 -7.57 3.95 1.66
C SER A 153 -6.57 2.81 1.39
N ASP A 154 -5.65 3.01 0.43
CA ASP A 154 -4.54 2.08 0.19
C ASP A 154 -3.68 1.87 1.44
N PHE A 155 -3.32 2.94 2.15
CA PHE A 155 -2.50 2.79 3.35
C PHE A 155 -3.26 2.14 4.50
N SER A 156 -4.54 2.47 4.66
CA SER A 156 -5.43 1.92 5.70
C SER A 156 -5.51 0.41 5.65
N ARG A 157 -5.65 -0.20 4.46
CA ARG A 157 -5.74 -1.67 4.35
C ARG A 157 -4.46 -2.36 4.83
N TYR A 158 -3.29 -1.77 4.56
CA TYR A 158 -2.02 -2.30 5.07
C TYR A 158 -1.93 -2.14 6.58
N LEU A 159 -2.35 -0.99 7.12
CA LEU A 159 -2.28 -0.70 8.54
C LEU A 159 -3.23 -1.58 9.37
N LEU A 160 -4.45 -1.82 8.88
CA LEU A 160 -5.41 -2.72 9.54
C LEU A 160 -4.85 -4.14 9.65
N ILE A 161 -4.37 -4.71 8.54
CA ILE A 161 -3.80 -6.07 8.55
C ILE A 161 -2.47 -6.12 9.29
N PHE A 162 -1.69 -5.04 9.27
CA PHE A 162 -0.49 -4.95 10.09
C PHE A 162 -0.81 -5.00 11.59
N LEU A 163 -1.83 -4.27 12.04
CA LEU A 163 -2.20 -4.20 13.45
C LEU A 163 -2.86 -5.48 13.95
N PHE A 164 -3.82 -6.01 13.18
CA PHE A 164 -4.74 -7.04 13.65
C PHE A 164 -4.58 -8.41 12.96
N GLY A 165 -3.84 -8.47 11.85
CA GLY A 165 -3.80 -9.66 11.00
C GLY A 165 -5.15 -9.92 10.32
N GLY A 166 -5.30 -11.13 9.80
CA GLY A 166 -6.52 -11.56 9.13
C GLY A 166 -6.58 -11.17 7.67
N VAL A 167 -7.79 -10.93 7.16
CA VAL A 167 -8.11 -10.75 5.75
C VAL A 167 -8.60 -9.33 5.52
N TYR A 168 -8.07 -8.68 4.49
CA TYR A 168 -8.65 -7.46 3.94
C TYR A 168 -9.29 -7.77 2.59
N ALA A 169 -10.43 -7.14 2.29
CA ALA A 169 -11.02 -7.13 0.96
C ALA A 169 -11.82 -5.83 0.72
N ASP A 170 -11.65 -5.21 -0.45
CA ASP A 170 -12.46 -4.07 -0.87
C ASP A 170 -13.96 -4.43 -0.94
N ILE A 171 -14.86 -3.46 -0.71
CA ILE A 171 -16.31 -3.71 -0.60
C ILE A 171 -17.00 -4.08 -1.91
N ASP A 172 -16.36 -3.85 -3.06
CA ASP A 172 -16.80 -4.29 -4.39
C ASP A 172 -16.21 -5.65 -4.79
N THR A 173 -15.71 -6.41 -3.81
CA THR A 173 -15.36 -7.82 -3.97
C THR A 173 -16.52 -8.74 -3.58
N TYR A 174 -16.83 -9.68 -4.45
CA TYR A 174 -17.75 -10.77 -4.16
C TYR A 174 -16.96 -12.01 -3.74
N LEU A 175 -17.38 -12.63 -2.65
CA LEU A 175 -16.78 -13.84 -2.11
C LEU A 175 -17.27 -15.08 -2.86
N GLU A 176 -16.43 -15.80 -3.59
CA GLU A 176 -16.86 -17.06 -4.25
C GLU A 176 -16.90 -18.25 -3.29
N LYS A 177 -15.92 -18.29 -2.38
CA LYS A 177 -15.79 -19.37 -1.40
C LYS A 177 -15.34 -18.82 -0.05
N PRO A 178 -15.84 -19.37 1.07
CA PRO A 178 -15.45 -18.94 2.40
C PRO A 178 -13.94 -19.03 2.60
N VAL A 179 -13.38 -18.13 3.42
CA VAL A 179 -11.92 -18.00 3.60
C VAL A 179 -11.29 -19.30 4.13
N ASP A 180 -12.03 -20.06 4.94
CA ASP A 180 -11.59 -21.36 5.47
C ASP A 180 -11.40 -22.44 4.37
N SER A 181 -11.90 -22.23 3.13
CA SER A 181 -11.67 -23.15 2.01
C SER A 181 -10.49 -22.77 1.11
N TRP A 182 -9.77 -21.70 1.44
CA TRP A 182 -8.61 -21.25 0.66
C TRP A 182 -7.40 -22.17 0.92
N PHE A 183 -6.47 -22.28 -0.05
CA PHE A 183 -5.38 -23.28 -0.08
C PHE A 183 -4.52 -23.32 1.20
N ASP A 184 -4.35 -22.19 1.87
CA ASP A 184 -3.48 -22.04 3.03
C ASP A 184 -4.17 -22.24 4.39
N ALA A 185 -5.49 -22.46 4.42
CA ALA A 185 -6.30 -22.39 5.65
C ALA A 185 -5.90 -23.38 6.77
N ASP A 186 -5.20 -24.46 6.44
CA ASP A 186 -4.71 -25.47 7.38
C ASP A 186 -3.18 -25.42 7.61
N ARG A 187 -2.48 -24.44 7.02
CA ARG A 187 -1.02 -24.31 7.04
C ARG A 187 -0.54 -23.19 7.97
N ASN A 188 0.73 -23.26 8.37
CA ASN A 188 1.41 -22.17 9.07
C ASN A 188 1.88 -21.11 8.06
N VAL A 189 0.93 -20.39 7.47
CA VAL A 189 1.20 -19.33 6.49
C VAL A 189 1.14 -17.97 7.18
N GLY A 190 2.11 -17.11 6.85
CA GLY A 190 2.28 -15.77 7.39
C GLY A 190 1.68 -14.69 6.50
N PHE A 191 1.66 -14.89 5.19
CA PHE A 191 1.20 -13.88 4.23
C PHE A 191 0.67 -14.53 2.94
N VAL A 192 -0.43 -14.00 2.41
CA VAL A 192 -1.08 -14.50 1.20
C VAL A 192 -1.55 -13.34 0.33
N VAL A 193 -1.23 -13.41 -0.96
CA VAL A 193 -1.62 -12.45 -2.00
C VAL A 193 -1.81 -13.20 -3.34
N ALA A 194 -2.45 -12.60 -4.34
CA ALA A 194 -2.45 -13.14 -5.70
C ALA A 194 -1.72 -12.25 -6.71
N VAL A 195 -1.40 -12.85 -7.85
CA VAL A 195 -1.05 -12.13 -9.07
C VAL A 195 -2.28 -11.34 -9.53
N GLU A 196 -2.17 -10.02 -9.62
CA GLU A 196 -3.18 -9.17 -10.27
C GLU A 196 -3.08 -9.30 -11.77
N GLU A 197 -1.84 -9.25 -12.29
CA GLU A 197 -1.61 -9.19 -13.72
C GLU A 197 -0.33 -9.92 -14.14
N ASP A 198 -0.42 -10.60 -15.30
CA ASP A 198 0.62 -11.39 -15.96
C ASP A 198 0.55 -11.17 -17.48
N ILE A 199 1.07 -10.03 -17.93
CA ILE A 199 1.09 -9.67 -19.36
C ILE A 199 2.29 -10.27 -20.05
N ASN A 200 2.09 -11.40 -20.73
CA ASN A 200 3.13 -12.00 -21.57
C ASN A 200 3.14 -11.44 -23.00
N ASP A 201 3.57 -10.19 -23.15
CA ASP A 201 3.72 -9.49 -24.43
C ASP A 201 5.14 -8.93 -24.57
N GLU A 202 5.68 -8.86 -25.80
CA GLU A 202 7.02 -8.30 -26.04
C GLU A 202 7.12 -6.84 -25.59
N ASN A 203 6.01 -6.09 -25.66
CA ASN A 203 5.91 -4.68 -25.25
C ASN A 203 5.10 -4.52 -23.94
N TRP A 204 5.19 -5.50 -23.04
CA TRP A 204 4.45 -5.52 -21.76
C TRP A 204 4.54 -4.20 -20.98
N GLU A 205 5.67 -3.48 -21.08
CA GLU A 205 5.95 -2.21 -20.40
C GLU A 205 5.05 -1.05 -20.87
N HIS A 206 4.40 -1.18 -22.02
CA HIS A 206 3.40 -0.22 -22.48
C HIS A 206 2.05 -0.39 -21.79
N TYR A 207 1.79 -1.57 -21.24
CA TYR A 207 0.51 -1.93 -20.65
C TYR A 207 0.55 -1.89 -19.12
N MET A 208 1.66 -2.32 -18.53
CA MET A 208 1.82 -2.41 -17.07
C MET A 208 3.18 -1.96 -16.59
N THR A 209 3.19 -1.43 -15.37
CA THR A 209 4.40 -0.98 -14.68
C THR A 209 5.31 -2.13 -14.23
N ARG A 210 4.73 -3.31 -14.00
CA ARG A 210 5.45 -4.53 -13.63
C ARG A 210 4.98 -5.68 -14.50
N ARG A 211 5.92 -6.48 -14.99
CA ARG A 211 5.63 -7.68 -15.78
C ARG A 211 4.70 -8.63 -15.03
N ILE A 212 4.94 -8.82 -13.74
CA ILE A 212 4.03 -9.47 -12.79
C ILE A 212 3.73 -8.47 -11.69
N GLN A 213 2.45 -8.14 -11.52
CA GLN A 213 1.96 -7.29 -10.42
C GLN A 213 1.15 -8.16 -9.45
N PHE A 214 1.31 -7.91 -8.15
CA PHE A 214 0.47 -8.52 -7.13
C PHE A 214 -0.66 -7.58 -6.73
N GLU A 215 -1.83 -8.14 -6.48
CA GLU A 215 -2.98 -7.31 -6.11
C GLU A 215 -2.89 -6.87 -4.66
N GLN A 216 -3.54 -5.75 -4.38
CA GLN A 216 -3.58 -5.13 -3.06
C GLN A 216 -5.00 -4.91 -2.53
N TRP A 217 -6.03 -5.08 -3.37
CA TRP A 217 -7.44 -4.88 -3.00
C TRP A 217 -8.01 -6.05 -2.19
N SER A 218 -7.31 -7.21 -2.17
CA SER A 218 -7.56 -8.30 -1.23
C SER A 218 -6.27 -9.06 -0.90
N PHE A 219 -6.05 -9.34 0.37
CA PHE A 219 -4.92 -10.14 0.85
C PHE A 219 -5.17 -10.59 2.29
N LYS A 220 -4.36 -11.52 2.79
CA LYS A 220 -4.38 -11.87 4.22
C LYS A 220 -3.00 -12.11 4.79
N ALA A 221 -2.80 -11.75 6.05
CA ALA A 221 -1.52 -11.95 6.71
C ALA A 221 -1.69 -12.10 8.22
N LYS A 222 -0.69 -12.70 8.86
CA LYS A 222 -0.49 -12.57 10.31
C LYS A 222 -0.22 -11.10 10.65
N ALA A 223 -0.73 -10.68 11.81
CA ALA A 223 -0.42 -9.35 12.34
C ALA A 223 1.11 -9.14 12.34
N ARG A 224 1.53 -7.95 11.91
CA ARG A 224 2.92 -7.46 11.96
C ARG A 224 3.90 -8.22 11.08
N HIS A 225 3.40 -8.92 10.05
CA HIS A 225 4.24 -9.61 9.07
C HIS A 225 5.34 -8.69 8.51
N PRO A 226 6.60 -9.15 8.34
CA PRO A 226 7.70 -8.29 7.91
C PRO A 226 7.48 -7.59 6.56
N ILE A 227 6.71 -8.17 5.63
CA ILE A 227 6.33 -7.50 4.36
C ILE A 227 5.60 -6.18 4.65
N LEU A 228 4.59 -6.19 5.53
CA LEU A 228 3.82 -4.99 5.86
C LEU A 228 4.67 -3.95 6.59
N LYS A 229 5.61 -4.37 7.43
CA LYS A 229 6.54 -3.43 8.09
C LYS A 229 7.42 -2.70 7.09
N LYS A 230 7.99 -3.43 6.13
CA LYS A 230 8.81 -2.86 5.06
C LYS A 230 7.97 -1.91 4.20
N LEU A 231 6.75 -2.31 3.85
CA LEU A 231 5.82 -1.48 3.08
C LEU A 231 5.48 -0.18 3.80
N ILE A 232 5.03 -0.25 5.06
CA ILE A 232 4.68 0.91 5.87
C ILE A 232 5.87 1.86 6.01
N ALA A 233 7.07 1.33 6.30
CA ALA A 233 8.27 2.15 6.39
C ALA A 233 8.61 2.84 5.07
N LYS A 234 8.38 2.18 3.92
CA LYS A 234 8.58 2.76 2.59
C LYS A 234 7.58 3.86 2.28
N ILE A 235 6.30 3.64 2.58
CA ILE A 235 5.23 4.64 2.41
C ILE A 235 5.53 5.89 3.24
N VAL A 236 5.91 5.72 4.50
CA VAL A 236 6.30 6.82 5.40
C VAL A 236 7.48 7.59 4.81
N GLU A 237 8.56 6.91 4.42
CA GLU A 237 9.72 7.56 3.77
C GLU A 237 9.31 8.35 2.53
N THR A 238 8.49 7.76 1.65
CA THR A 238 7.99 8.41 0.43
C THR A 238 7.19 9.67 0.77
N THR A 239 6.24 9.59 1.69
CA THR A 239 5.40 10.74 2.10
C THR A 239 6.25 11.88 2.64
N PHE A 240 7.15 11.60 3.59
CA PHE A 240 7.98 12.64 4.19
C PHE A 240 8.94 13.26 3.17
N ASN A 241 9.51 12.46 2.26
CA ASN A 241 10.33 12.99 1.18
C ASN A 241 9.52 13.81 0.18
N ALA A 242 8.27 13.46 -0.10
CA ALA A 242 7.38 14.25 -0.93
C ALA A 242 7.11 15.63 -0.29
N GLU A 243 6.76 15.67 1.00
CA GLU A 243 6.56 16.93 1.74
C GLU A 243 7.83 17.79 1.74
N LYS A 244 8.99 17.21 2.08
CA LYS A 244 10.28 17.92 2.10
C LYS A 244 10.65 18.55 0.75
N ASN A 245 10.29 17.90 -0.35
CA ASN A 245 10.61 18.37 -1.69
C ASN A 245 9.49 19.20 -2.33
N ASN A 246 8.44 19.58 -1.57
CA ASN A 246 7.26 20.28 -2.06
C ASN A 246 6.54 19.54 -3.20
N LYS A 247 6.50 18.20 -3.12
CA LYS A 247 5.84 17.29 -4.08
C LYS A 247 4.67 16.52 -3.46
N LEU A 248 4.06 17.05 -2.40
CA LEU A 248 2.92 16.43 -1.71
C LEU A 248 1.62 16.57 -2.51
N ALA A 249 1.64 16.05 -3.73
CA ALA A 249 0.53 15.96 -4.64
C ALA A 249 0.55 14.55 -5.23
N ALA A 250 -0.62 13.94 -5.36
CA ALA A 250 -0.74 12.59 -5.90
C ALA A 250 -1.09 12.67 -7.39
N TYR A 251 -0.30 12.00 -8.21
CA TYR A 251 -0.52 11.87 -9.64
C TYR A 251 -1.04 10.49 -10.01
N TYR A 252 -1.98 10.48 -10.93
CA TYR A 252 -2.42 9.28 -11.63
C TYR A 252 -2.73 9.68 -13.08
N LYS A 253 -2.54 8.75 -14.03
CA LYS A 253 -2.64 9.04 -15.48
C LYS A 253 -3.96 9.69 -15.90
N ASP A 254 -5.04 9.42 -15.18
CA ASP A 254 -6.39 9.93 -15.48
C ASP A 254 -6.69 11.26 -14.76
N PHE A 255 -5.79 11.77 -13.91
CA PHE A 255 -5.99 13.05 -13.21
C PHE A 255 -5.63 14.23 -14.11
N THR A 256 -6.56 15.17 -14.24
CA THR A 256 -6.33 16.46 -14.90
C THR A 256 -5.68 17.44 -13.92
N GLU A 257 -4.86 18.37 -14.42
CA GLU A 257 -4.31 19.49 -13.63
C GLU A 257 -3.27 19.14 -12.55
N VAL A 258 -2.79 17.89 -12.50
CA VAL A 258 -1.66 17.50 -11.64
C VAL A 258 -0.37 17.41 -12.46
N ASP A 259 0.64 18.20 -12.08
CA ASP A 259 1.97 18.15 -12.69
C ASP A 259 2.71 16.87 -12.24
N LYS A 260 2.89 15.93 -13.18
CA LYS A 260 3.63 14.68 -12.99
C LYS A 260 5.04 14.89 -12.43
N CYS A 261 5.74 15.94 -12.84
CA CYS A 261 7.12 16.20 -12.41
C CYS A 261 7.22 16.65 -10.95
N ASN A 262 6.15 17.25 -10.43
CA ASN A 262 6.07 17.86 -9.11
C ASN A 262 5.07 17.13 -8.19
N SER A 263 4.84 15.85 -8.44
CA SER A 263 3.95 14.98 -7.68
C SER A 263 4.58 13.59 -7.48
N VAL A 264 3.89 12.74 -6.74
CA VAL A 264 4.22 11.32 -6.57
C VAL A 264 3.15 10.48 -7.25
N ASP A 265 3.57 9.51 -8.05
CA ASP A 265 2.67 8.54 -8.67
C ASP A 265 1.99 7.68 -7.58
N ILE A 266 0.66 7.65 -7.57
CA ILE A 266 -0.13 6.85 -6.62
C ILE A 266 0.32 5.38 -6.63
N MET A 267 0.63 4.84 -7.80
CA MET A 267 1.05 3.45 -7.98
C MET A 267 2.33 3.14 -7.19
N GLU A 268 3.27 4.09 -7.13
CA GLU A 268 4.55 3.98 -6.41
C GLU A 268 4.47 4.47 -4.95
N TRP A 269 3.43 5.22 -4.60
CA TRP A 269 3.29 5.75 -3.25
C TRP A 269 2.64 4.75 -2.31
N THR A 270 1.42 4.32 -2.61
CA THR A 270 0.63 3.39 -1.80
C THR A 270 0.00 2.28 -2.63
N GLY A 271 0.06 2.42 -3.95
CA GLY A 271 -0.53 1.53 -4.92
C GLY A 271 0.29 0.26 -5.20
N PRO A 272 -0.11 -0.49 -6.25
CA PRO A 272 0.30 -1.87 -6.42
C PRO A 272 1.77 -2.03 -6.81
N VAL A 273 2.46 -0.95 -7.21
CA VAL A 273 3.88 -0.99 -7.59
C VAL A 273 4.75 -1.10 -6.34
N VAL A 274 4.58 -0.21 -5.36
CA VAL A 274 5.34 -0.29 -4.11
C VAL A 274 5.00 -1.55 -3.31
N TRP A 275 3.74 -1.99 -3.38
CA TRP A 275 3.29 -3.26 -2.84
C TRP A 275 4.05 -4.45 -3.44
N THR A 276 4.03 -4.55 -4.77
CA THR A 276 4.68 -5.63 -5.52
C THR A 276 6.19 -5.65 -5.26
N ASP A 277 6.84 -4.49 -5.36
CA ASP A 277 8.29 -4.37 -5.14
C ASP A 277 8.69 -4.74 -3.71
N THR A 278 7.86 -4.39 -2.72
CA THR A 278 8.11 -4.76 -1.33
C THR A 278 8.03 -6.27 -1.12
N ILE A 279 7.08 -6.95 -1.78
CA ILE A 279 6.96 -8.40 -1.72
C ILE A 279 8.20 -9.06 -2.36
N TYR A 280 8.59 -8.65 -3.58
CA TYR A 280 9.80 -9.18 -4.22
C TYR A 280 11.06 -8.93 -3.37
N SER A 281 11.20 -7.72 -2.81
CA SER A 281 12.31 -7.36 -1.92
C SER A 281 12.34 -8.25 -0.67
N HIS A 282 11.17 -8.53 -0.08
CA HIS A 282 11.08 -9.43 1.06
C HIS A 282 11.48 -10.86 0.69
N LEU A 283 10.91 -11.40 -0.37
CA LEU A 283 11.19 -12.78 -0.81
C LEU A 283 12.68 -12.98 -1.13
N ASN A 284 13.32 -12.02 -1.80
CA ASN A 284 14.77 -12.08 -2.07
C ASN A 284 15.64 -11.81 -0.85
N SER A 285 15.09 -11.30 0.26
CA SER A 285 15.84 -11.13 1.51
C SER A 285 15.90 -12.41 2.35
N ILE A 286 15.13 -13.44 1.99
CA ILE A 286 15.12 -14.71 2.70
C ILE A 286 16.36 -15.52 2.28
N HIS A 287 17.11 -15.99 3.27
CA HIS A 287 18.27 -16.84 3.01
C HIS A 287 17.82 -18.27 2.70
N SER A 288 18.17 -18.78 1.52
CA SER A 288 17.85 -20.15 1.07
C SER A 288 16.35 -20.49 1.20
N PRO A 289 15.45 -19.74 0.54
CA PRO A 289 14.02 -19.88 0.75
C PRO A 289 13.52 -21.25 0.28
N LYS A 290 12.57 -21.84 1.02
CA LYS A 290 11.91 -23.07 0.60
C LYS A 290 10.77 -22.76 -0.35
N ILE A 291 10.92 -23.16 -1.61
CA ILE A 291 9.90 -22.98 -2.64
C ILE A 291 9.14 -24.29 -2.86
N VAL A 292 7.82 -24.22 -2.81
CA VAL A 292 6.89 -25.31 -3.15
C VAL A 292 5.92 -24.79 -4.20
N ASP A 293 6.17 -25.15 -5.46
CA ASP A 293 5.21 -24.91 -6.56
C ASP A 293 4.21 -26.06 -6.62
N ILE A 294 2.92 -25.75 -6.44
CA ILE A 294 1.85 -26.74 -6.44
C ILE A 294 1.57 -27.26 -7.86
N ASP A 295 1.92 -26.49 -8.89
CA ASP A 295 1.98 -26.94 -10.28
C ASP A 295 3.43 -26.88 -10.78
N SER A 296 4.25 -27.79 -10.27
CA SER A 296 5.65 -27.94 -10.67
C SER A 296 5.84 -28.38 -12.13
N THR A 297 4.76 -28.72 -12.83
CA THR A 297 4.77 -29.17 -14.23
C THR A 297 4.45 -28.05 -15.21
N ARG A 298 4.21 -26.82 -14.73
CA ARG A 298 3.98 -25.64 -15.55
C ARG A 298 5.09 -25.49 -16.59
N ALA A 299 4.69 -25.49 -17.86
CA ALA A 299 5.57 -25.26 -18.99
C ALA A 299 5.02 -24.11 -19.85
N TYR A 300 5.92 -23.29 -20.40
CA TYR A 300 5.55 -22.28 -21.38
C TYR A 300 5.72 -22.87 -22.79
N SER A 301 4.64 -22.87 -23.57
CA SER A 301 4.69 -23.25 -24.99
C SER A 301 5.27 -22.14 -25.87
N GLU A 302 5.16 -20.90 -25.42
CA GLU A 302 5.61 -19.69 -26.12
C GLU A 302 6.77 -19.02 -25.37
N PRO A 303 7.57 -18.18 -26.04
CA PRO A 303 8.52 -17.31 -25.36
C PRO A 303 7.83 -16.49 -24.27
N ILE A 304 8.51 -16.34 -23.13
CA ILE A 304 8.10 -15.41 -22.08
C ILE A 304 8.91 -14.14 -22.17
N TYR A 305 8.21 -13.02 -22.23
CA TYR A 305 8.78 -11.68 -22.31
C TYR A 305 8.79 -11.06 -20.93
N GLY A 306 9.77 -10.22 -20.66
CA GLY A 306 9.89 -9.56 -19.38
C GLY A 306 11.24 -8.88 -19.22
N PRO A 307 11.43 -8.16 -18.12
CA PRO A 307 12.66 -7.43 -17.89
C PRO A 307 13.86 -8.36 -17.67
N GLU A 308 15.05 -7.79 -17.88
CA GLU A 308 16.30 -8.43 -17.50
C GLU A 308 16.30 -8.77 -16.00
N ILE A 309 16.81 -9.96 -15.67
CA ILE A 309 16.94 -10.41 -14.29
C ILE A 309 18.29 -9.93 -13.77
N LEU A 310 18.27 -9.11 -12.72
CA LEU A 310 19.49 -8.58 -12.14
C LEU A 310 20.28 -9.69 -11.43
N GLU A 311 21.61 -9.55 -11.40
CA GLU A 311 22.48 -10.47 -10.70
C GLU A 311 22.09 -10.57 -9.20
N GLY A 312 21.95 -11.79 -8.69
CA GLY A 312 21.55 -12.07 -7.32
C GLY A 312 20.03 -12.15 -7.07
N GLN A 313 19.17 -11.82 -8.05
CA GLN A 313 17.71 -12.01 -7.92
C GLN A 313 17.32 -13.48 -8.12
N THR A 314 17.15 -14.19 -7.00
CA THR A 314 16.72 -15.60 -7.02
C THR A 314 15.22 -15.73 -7.29
N ILE A 315 14.41 -14.87 -6.66
CA ILE A 315 12.96 -14.85 -6.84
C ILE A 315 12.61 -13.66 -7.72
N ASN A 316 12.26 -13.92 -8.97
CA ASN A 316 11.94 -12.91 -9.98
C ASN A 316 10.61 -13.24 -10.67
N TRP A 317 10.20 -12.40 -11.62
CA TRP A 317 8.92 -12.52 -12.33
C TRP A 317 8.70 -13.89 -12.99
N LYS A 318 9.76 -14.60 -13.41
CA LYS A 318 9.65 -15.92 -14.03
C LYS A 318 9.13 -16.99 -13.07
N VAL A 319 9.31 -16.81 -11.76
CA VAL A 319 8.76 -17.73 -10.75
C VAL A 319 7.23 -17.72 -10.79
N PHE A 320 6.63 -16.58 -11.11
CA PHE A 320 5.19 -16.35 -11.02
C PHE A 320 4.48 -16.25 -12.38
N ALA A 321 5.22 -16.14 -13.48
CA ALA A 321 4.62 -16.12 -14.81
C ALA A 321 3.82 -17.43 -15.07
N GLY A 322 2.69 -17.32 -15.74
CA GLY A 322 1.81 -18.42 -16.11
C GLY A 322 1.20 -19.19 -14.93
N LEU A 323 1.22 -18.65 -13.71
CA LEU A 323 0.79 -19.37 -12.51
C LEU A 323 -0.66 -19.87 -12.64
N GLN A 324 -0.87 -21.19 -12.50
CA GLN A 324 -2.20 -21.83 -12.52
C GLN A 324 -2.62 -22.41 -11.16
N ALA A 325 -1.67 -22.60 -10.25
CA ALA A 325 -1.88 -23.07 -8.88
C ALA A 325 -1.00 -22.28 -7.92
N PRO A 326 -1.30 -22.24 -6.61
CA PRO A 326 -0.50 -21.49 -5.64
C PRO A 326 0.98 -21.88 -5.63
N VAL A 327 1.85 -20.92 -5.39
CA VAL A 327 3.26 -21.14 -5.04
C VAL A 327 3.46 -20.70 -3.60
N MET A 328 4.15 -21.53 -2.80
CA MET A 328 4.54 -21.21 -1.44
C MET A 328 6.04 -20.98 -1.37
N ILE A 329 6.46 -19.89 -0.75
CA ILE A 329 7.85 -19.51 -0.52
C ILE A 329 7.97 -19.23 0.98
N ASP A 330 8.53 -20.19 1.71
CA ASP A 330 8.49 -20.24 3.18
C ASP A 330 7.07 -20.02 3.74
N ASP A 331 6.81 -18.90 4.40
CA ASP A 331 5.51 -18.55 4.98
C ASP A 331 4.65 -17.66 4.08
N VAL A 332 5.11 -17.35 2.86
CA VAL A 332 4.39 -16.53 1.88
C VAL A 332 3.73 -17.43 0.82
N VAL A 333 2.45 -17.23 0.56
CA VAL A 333 1.71 -17.90 -0.52
C VAL A 333 1.31 -16.88 -1.58
N ILE A 334 1.66 -17.18 -2.83
CA ILE A 334 1.25 -16.42 -4.00
C ILE A 334 0.21 -17.23 -4.76
N TYR A 335 -0.97 -16.67 -4.90
CA TYR A 335 -2.07 -17.24 -5.66
C TYR A 335 -1.99 -16.89 -7.15
N PRO A 336 -2.43 -17.81 -8.04
CA PRO A 336 -2.55 -17.51 -9.46
C PRO A 336 -3.58 -16.40 -9.68
N LYS A 337 -3.42 -15.65 -10.78
CA LYS A 337 -4.36 -14.58 -11.19
C LYS A 337 -5.80 -15.03 -11.19
N ILE A 338 -6.02 -16.29 -11.55
CA ILE A 338 -7.36 -16.87 -11.61
C ILE A 338 -8.06 -16.92 -10.25
N SER A 339 -7.33 -16.84 -9.13
CA SER A 339 -7.94 -16.95 -7.80
C SER A 339 -8.79 -15.75 -7.46
N PHE A 340 -8.33 -14.58 -7.88
CA PHE A 340 -8.83 -13.26 -7.54
C PHE A 340 -9.12 -12.53 -8.87
N ARG A 341 -10.33 -12.74 -9.42
CA ARG A 341 -10.65 -12.52 -10.85
C ARG A 341 -11.53 -11.29 -11.10
N GLU A 342 -11.60 -10.86 -12.36
CA GLU A 342 -12.52 -9.81 -12.80
C GLU A 342 -13.81 -10.34 -13.46
N ASP A 343 -13.79 -11.61 -13.91
CA ASP A 343 -14.88 -12.21 -14.71
C ASP A 343 -15.59 -13.37 -13.97
N PRO A 344 -16.87 -13.21 -13.60
CA PRO A 344 -17.63 -14.25 -12.91
C PRO A 344 -17.96 -15.47 -13.78
N GLU A 345 -18.02 -15.34 -15.10
CA GLU A 345 -18.44 -16.41 -16.03
C GLU A 345 -17.33 -17.43 -16.32
N ASN A 346 -16.07 -17.07 -16.08
CA ASN A 346 -14.93 -17.94 -16.34
C ASN A 346 -14.76 -19.02 -15.25
N ASN A 347 -15.23 -20.25 -15.48
CA ASN A 347 -15.10 -21.36 -14.52
C ASN A 347 -13.63 -21.62 -14.14
N CYS A 348 -13.19 -21.04 -13.03
CA CYS A 348 -11.80 -21.05 -12.60
C CYS A 348 -11.41 -22.20 -11.65
N GLY A 349 -12.28 -23.21 -11.57
CA GLY A 349 -12.01 -24.46 -10.91
C GLY A 349 -11.66 -24.32 -9.43
N LYS A 350 -10.60 -25.02 -9.01
CA LYS A 350 -10.26 -25.21 -7.60
C LYS A 350 -9.88 -23.92 -6.88
N TRP A 351 -9.20 -23.00 -7.56
CA TRP A 351 -8.56 -21.84 -6.93
C TRP A 351 -9.42 -20.55 -6.95
N CYS A 352 -10.64 -20.60 -7.50
CA CYS A 352 -11.62 -19.51 -7.46
C CYS A 352 -11.99 -19.12 -6.02
N TYR A 353 -11.66 -17.89 -5.58
CA TYR A 353 -11.92 -17.45 -4.20
C TYR A 353 -12.71 -16.15 -4.11
N ILE A 354 -12.39 -15.15 -4.92
CA ILE A 354 -13.10 -13.86 -4.94
C ILE A 354 -13.15 -13.33 -6.37
N HIS A 355 -14.14 -12.49 -6.66
CA HIS A 355 -14.12 -11.66 -7.87
C HIS A 355 -14.31 -10.19 -7.53
N HIS A 356 -13.56 -9.33 -8.20
CA HIS A 356 -13.59 -7.89 -8.04
C HIS A 356 -14.34 -7.25 -9.19
N HIS A 357 -15.31 -6.38 -8.91
CA HIS A 357 -16.14 -5.79 -9.96
C HIS A 357 -15.51 -4.58 -10.67
N PHE A 358 -14.32 -4.14 -10.21
CA PHE A 358 -13.65 -2.92 -10.66
C PHE A 358 -14.66 -1.80 -10.82
N GLY A 359 -15.43 -1.55 -9.75
CA GLY A 359 -16.43 -0.49 -9.77
C GLY A 359 -15.77 0.89 -9.92
N GLY A 360 -14.44 0.96 -9.82
CA GLY A 360 -13.67 2.19 -9.80
C GLY A 360 -14.21 3.12 -8.73
N SER A 361 -14.65 2.55 -7.61
CA SER A 361 -15.45 3.20 -6.57
C SER A 361 -14.74 4.42 -5.93
N TRP A 362 -13.44 4.57 -6.21
CA TRP A 362 -12.57 5.68 -5.87
C TRP A 362 -12.37 6.72 -6.99
N LYS A 363 -12.69 6.40 -8.25
CA LYS A 363 -12.67 7.32 -9.40
C LYS A 363 -13.88 8.27 -9.37
N ASN A 364 -13.76 9.41 -10.05
CA ASN A 364 -14.80 10.45 -10.15
C ASN A 364 -15.30 10.96 -8.79
N ASP A 365 -14.39 11.39 -7.90
CA ASP A 365 -14.71 11.78 -6.50
C ASP A 365 -15.38 10.65 -5.70
N GLY A 366 -15.03 9.42 -6.05
CA GLY A 366 -15.55 8.18 -5.52
C GLY A 366 -17.03 7.93 -5.81
N LYS A 367 -17.45 8.26 -7.04
CA LYS A 367 -18.73 7.87 -7.65
C LYS A 367 -18.64 6.61 -8.51
N GLY A 368 -17.45 6.02 -8.66
CA GLY A 368 -17.27 4.86 -9.52
C GLY A 368 -16.76 5.21 -10.91
N GLU A 369 -16.29 4.19 -11.62
CA GLU A 369 -16.12 4.21 -13.07
C GLU A 369 -17.48 4.28 -13.77
N ILE A 370 -17.62 5.22 -14.71
CA ILE A 370 -18.76 5.22 -15.64
C ILE A 370 -18.43 4.23 -16.75
N LYS A 371 -18.91 2.99 -16.64
CA LYS A 371 -18.81 2.02 -17.73
C LYS A 371 -19.76 2.44 -18.87
N PRO A 372 -19.33 2.43 -20.15
CA PRO A 372 -20.23 2.71 -21.28
C PRO A 372 -21.40 1.71 -21.28
N ASP A 373 -22.63 2.19 -21.50
CA ASP A 373 -23.86 1.39 -21.49
C ASP A 373 -23.72 0.14 -22.40
N GLU A 374 -23.74 -1.05 -21.78
CA GLU A 374 -23.49 -2.33 -22.44
C GLU A 374 -24.70 -2.83 -23.24
N SER A 375 -25.82 -2.09 -23.24
CA SER A 375 -27.07 -2.55 -23.88
C SER A 375 -27.08 -2.48 -25.42
N GLN A 376 -26.05 -1.96 -26.10
CA GLN A 376 -26.05 -1.84 -27.57
C GLN A 376 -24.84 -2.37 -28.36
N ASN A 377 -23.81 -2.97 -27.75
CA ASN A 377 -22.57 -3.28 -28.49
C ASN A 377 -22.17 -4.75 -28.66
N ASN A 378 -23.07 -5.69 -28.36
CA ASN A 378 -22.76 -7.12 -28.37
C ASN A 378 -22.66 -7.82 -29.74
N ILE A 379 -22.53 -7.12 -30.87
CA ILE A 379 -22.38 -7.79 -32.20
C ILE A 379 -21.18 -7.27 -33.03
N LYS A 380 -20.38 -6.30 -32.56
CA LYS A 380 -19.22 -5.79 -33.35
C LYS A 380 -17.86 -5.78 -32.65
N LYS A 381 -17.77 -6.18 -31.37
CA LYS A 381 -16.56 -5.95 -30.55
C LYS A 381 -15.42 -6.96 -30.72
N HIS A 382 -15.62 -8.10 -31.41
CA HIS A 382 -14.59 -9.14 -31.56
C HIS A 382 -13.84 -9.17 -32.90
N LYS A 383 -14.01 -8.16 -33.77
CA LYS A 383 -13.27 -8.10 -35.05
C LYS A 383 -12.79 -6.72 -35.50
N ARG A 384 -12.96 -5.67 -34.70
CA ARG A 384 -12.62 -4.29 -35.11
C ARG A 384 -11.45 -3.62 -34.37
N ASN A 385 -10.87 -4.23 -33.34
CA ASN A 385 -9.95 -3.50 -32.46
C ASN A 385 -8.45 -3.76 -32.65
N PHE A 386 -8.03 -4.45 -33.72
CA PHE A 386 -6.60 -4.58 -34.05
C PHE A 386 -6.16 -3.66 -35.20
N GLU A 387 -7.01 -3.42 -36.20
CA GLU A 387 -6.65 -2.54 -37.33
C GLU A 387 -6.75 -1.05 -37.01
N GLU A 388 -7.67 -0.63 -36.13
CA GLU A 388 -7.79 0.78 -35.72
C GLU A 388 -6.69 1.20 -34.73
N VAL A 389 -6.27 0.30 -33.83
CA VAL A 389 -5.13 0.51 -32.94
C VAL A 389 -3.82 0.55 -33.75
N ALA A 390 -3.63 -0.34 -34.73
CA ALA A 390 -2.48 -0.30 -35.63
C ALA A 390 -2.44 0.99 -36.49
N LYS A 391 -3.61 1.49 -36.96
CA LYS A 391 -3.67 2.75 -37.71
C LYS A 391 -3.43 3.99 -36.85
N LEU A 392 -3.80 3.97 -35.57
CA LEU A 392 -3.47 5.04 -34.63
C LEU A 392 -1.98 5.04 -34.27
N LEU A 393 -1.33 3.87 -34.27
CA LEU A 393 0.12 3.74 -34.09
C LEU A 393 0.92 4.22 -35.32
N ASP A 394 0.41 4.01 -36.54
CA ASP A 394 1.02 4.54 -37.77
C ASP A 394 0.81 6.06 -37.94
N ALA A 395 -0.35 6.59 -37.52
CA ALA A 395 -0.66 8.02 -37.61
C ALA A 395 -0.09 8.85 -36.46
N GLY A 396 0.16 8.20 -35.32
CA GLY A 396 0.81 8.76 -34.15
C GLY A 396 2.26 8.35 -34.08
N LYS A 397 3.11 8.90 -34.96
CA LYS A 397 4.51 9.13 -34.55
C LYS A 397 4.43 9.81 -33.20
N ALA A 398 4.78 9.06 -32.15
CA ALA A 398 4.85 9.56 -30.80
C ALA A 398 5.50 10.94 -30.88
N LYS A 399 4.74 11.98 -30.53
CA LYS A 399 5.40 13.14 -29.96
C LYS A 399 6.07 12.56 -28.73
N GLU A 400 7.38 12.29 -28.85
CA GLU A 400 8.25 12.16 -27.70
C GLU A 400 7.85 13.29 -26.75
N ASP A 401 7.25 12.91 -25.63
CA ASP A 401 7.04 13.85 -24.55
C ASP A 401 8.43 14.20 -24.02
N LYS A 402 8.99 15.29 -24.54
CA LYS A 402 10.33 15.80 -24.23
C LYS A 402 10.43 16.40 -22.82
N THR A 403 9.52 16.03 -21.92
CA THR A 403 9.63 16.31 -20.50
C THR A 403 10.24 15.10 -19.79
N GLU A 404 11.57 14.96 -19.89
CA GLU A 404 12.36 14.00 -19.09
C GLU A 404 12.35 14.40 -17.61
N CYS A 405 11.21 14.27 -16.96
CA CYS A 405 11.14 14.02 -15.53
C CYS A 405 11.17 12.50 -15.40
N ASN A 406 12.27 11.94 -14.86
CA ASN A 406 12.49 10.50 -14.68
C ASN A 406 11.22 9.66 -14.86
N ALA A 407 11.11 8.95 -15.99
CA ALA A 407 9.95 8.10 -16.24
C ALA A 407 9.77 7.14 -15.05
N PRO A 408 8.58 7.04 -14.43
CA PRO A 408 8.39 6.26 -13.20
C PRO A 408 8.66 4.77 -13.43
N TYR A 409 8.46 4.28 -14.65
CA TYR A 409 8.45 2.84 -14.93
C TYR A 409 9.73 2.29 -15.57
N LYS A 410 10.84 3.05 -15.57
CA LYS A 410 12.13 2.38 -15.71
C LYS A 410 12.33 1.58 -14.43
N GLN A 411 12.34 0.25 -14.54
CA GLN A 411 12.96 -0.57 -13.50
C GLN A 411 14.32 0.03 -13.21
N LYS A 412 14.47 0.62 -12.03
CA LYS A 412 15.76 1.11 -11.59
C LYS A 412 16.63 -0.13 -11.43
N SER A 413 17.56 -0.32 -12.36
CA SER A 413 18.82 -0.95 -12.01
C SER A 413 19.38 -0.14 -10.85
N ASN A 414 19.69 -0.82 -9.75
CA ASN A 414 20.14 -0.21 -8.49
C ASN A 414 21.08 0.99 -8.66
#